data_AF-A0A355GTN6-F1
#
_entry.id   AF-A0A355GTN6-F1
#
_cell.length_a   1.000
_cell.length_b   1.000
_cell.length_c   1.000
_cell.angle_alpha   90.00
_cell.angle_beta   90.00
_cell.angle_gamma   90.00
#
_symmetry.space_group_name_H-M   'P 1'
#
loop_
_entity.id
_entity.type
_entity.pdbx_description
1 polymer ?
#
loop_
_entity_poly.entity_id
_entity_poly.type
_entity_poly.pdbx_seq_one_letter_code
_entity_poly.pdbx_strand_id
1 'polypeptide(L)'
;MNNAGNSFAVRCLFQLGTPLQPYAVVENTETDRIMLVHVSEEVFTSLLGAGIPICEPTTAPPASLASVNVLCVFRMFIGAQEPIPYVIGESKETGEIVIIQINDALFNFFRLLGVPMCPIIQAV
;
A
#
# COMPACT_ATOMS: atom_id res chain seq x y z
N MET A 1 -17.61 -21.37 19.07
CA MET A 1 -16.29 -21.37 18.42
C MET A 1 -15.92 -19.92 18.20
N ASN A 2 -14.92 -19.42 18.93
CA ASN A 2 -14.51 -18.02 18.86
C ASN A 2 -13.73 -17.79 17.56
N ASN A 3 -14.40 -17.26 16.54
CA ASN A 3 -13.69 -16.48 15.53
C ASN A 3 -13.30 -15.16 16.21
N ALA A 4 -12.14 -15.15 16.87
CA ALA A 4 -11.31 -13.95 16.86
C ALA A 4 -10.81 -13.82 15.41
N GLY A 5 -11.74 -13.43 14.53
CA GLY A 5 -11.44 -13.24 13.12
C GLY A 5 -10.61 -11.98 13.05
N ASN A 6 -9.35 -12.12 12.64
CA ASN A 6 -8.47 -11.00 12.35
C ASN A 6 -9.29 -9.88 11.70
N SER A 7 -9.41 -8.74 12.40
CA SER A 7 -10.17 -7.62 11.87
C SER A 7 -9.31 -6.86 10.86
N PHE A 8 -9.88 -6.59 9.69
CA PHE A 8 -9.19 -5.91 8.60
C PHE A 8 -9.99 -4.69 8.15
N ALA A 9 -9.29 -3.59 7.92
CA ALA A 9 -9.83 -2.37 7.32
C ALA A 9 -9.20 -2.14 5.95
N VAL A 10 -10.03 -1.92 4.92
CA VAL A 10 -9.52 -1.49 3.61
C VAL A 10 -9.27 0.01 3.68
N ARG A 11 -7.99 0.41 3.58
CA ARG A 11 -7.58 1.81 3.71
C ARG A 11 -7.71 2.58 2.40
N CYS A 12 -7.34 1.97 1.28
CA CYS A 12 -7.56 2.53 -0.05
C CYS A 12 -7.46 1.46 -1.14
N LEU A 13 -8.06 1.75 -2.29
CA LEU A 13 -7.90 1.00 -3.54
C LEU A 13 -6.91 1.73 -4.44
N PHE A 14 -6.16 0.99 -5.26
CA PHE A 14 -5.30 1.62 -6.26
C PHE A 14 -6.11 2.17 -7.43
N GLN A 15 -5.64 3.28 -8.00
CA GLN A 15 -6.29 3.94 -9.14
C GLN A 15 -6.46 3.01 -10.36
N LEU A 16 -7.65 3.07 -10.97
CA LEU A 16 -7.96 2.39 -12.23
C LEU A 16 -7.00 2.79 -13.36
N GLY A 17 -6.63 1.83 -14.20
CA GLY A 17 -5.69 2.02 -15.29
C GLY A 17 -4.22 2.05 -14.86
N THR A 18 -3.93 1.96 -13.56
CA THR A 18 -2.55 1.80 -13.08
C THR A 18 -2.18 0.33 -12.98
N PRO A 19 -0.90 -0.03 -13.12
CA PRO A 19 -0.46 -1.42 -12.95
C PRO A 19 -0.67 -2.00 -11.55
N LEU A 20 -0.90 -1.13 -10.55
CA LEU A 20 -1.23 -1.53 -9.18
C LEU A 20 -2.73 -1.66 -8.93
N GLN A 21 -3.59 -1.34 -9.91
CA GLN A 21 -5.05 -1.48 -9.85
C GLN A 21 -5.53 -2.81 -9.24
N PRO A 22 -4.90 -3.98 -9.50
CA PRO A 22 -5.37 -5.25 -8.94
C PRO A 22 -5.15 -5.41 -7.43
N TYR A 23 -4.60 -4.42 -6.74
CA TYR A 23 -4.31 -4.49 -5.31
C TYR A 23 -5.18 -3.51 -4.51
N ALA A 24 -5.32 -3.78 -3.21
CA ALA A 24 -5.86 -2.87 -2.21
C ALA A 24 -4.88 -2.76 -1.04
N VAL A 25 -4.83 -1.58 -0.41
CA VAL A 25 -4.11 -1.39 0.85
C VAL A 25 -5.04 -1.76 1.99
N VAL A 26 -4.64 -2.75 2.78
CA VAL A 26 -5.41 -3.28 3.89
C VAL A 26 -4.59 -3.19 5.17
N GLU A 27 -5.24 -2.81 6.25
CA GLU A 27 -4.68 -2.77 7.58
C GLU A 27 -5.27 -3.90 8.42
N ASN A 28 -4.41 -4.66 9.09
CA ASN A 28 -4.85 -5.53 10.17
C ASN A 28 -4.99 -4.67 11.43
N THR A 29 -6.21 -4.48 11.91
CA THR A 29 -6.54 -3.56 13.02
C THR A 29 -6.13 -4.08 14.40
N GLU A 30 -5.62 -5.31 14.49
CA GLU A 30 -5.07 -5.88 15.73
C GLU A 30 -3.55 -5.66 15.83
N THR A 31 -2.87 -5.49 14.69
CA THR A 31 -1.40 -5.40 14.61
C THR A 31 -0.92 -4.10 13.96
N ASP A 32 -1.84 -3.24 13.55
CA ASP A 32 -1.63 -2.01 12.78
C ASP A 32 -0.75 -2.24 11.53
N ARG A 33 -0.77 -3.48 11.02
CA ARG A 33 0.11 -3.89 9.93
C ARG A 33 -0.55 -3.60 8.60
N ILE A 34 0.13 -2.80 7.78
CA ILE A 34 -0.24 -2.56 6.38
C ILE A 34 0.18 -3.73 5.50
N MET A 35 -0.74 -4.14 4.62
CA MET A 35 -0.58 -5.21 3.65
C MET A 35 -1.19 -4.79 2.31
N LEU A 36 -0.73 -5.44 1.25
CA LEU A 36 -1.29 -5.37 -0.09
C LEU A 36 -2.04 -6.67 -0.37
N VAL A 37 -3.31 -6.58 -0.72
CA VAL A 37 -4.14 -7.75 -1.05
C VAL A 37 -4.56 -7.65 -2.49
N HIS A 38 -4.32 -8.70 -3.26
CA HIS A 38 -4.85 -8.81 -4.62
C HIS A 38 -6.39 -8.93 -4.54
N VAL A 39 -7.09 -8.08 -5.29
CA VAL A 39 -8.56 -8.04 -5.34
C VAL A 39 -9.03 -8.29 -6.78
N SER A 40 -10.07 -9.10 -6.93
CA SER A 40 -10.72 -9.27 -8.22
C SER A 40 -11.44 -7.98 -8.63
N GLU A 41 -11.73 -7.83 -9.93
CA GLU A 41 -12.47 -6.67 -10.44
C GLU A 41 -13.86 -6.51 -9.80
N GLU A 42 -14.53 -7.62 -9.49
CA GLU A 42 -15.81 -7.64 -8.77
C GLU A 42 -15.68 -7.08 -7.35
N VAL A 43 -14.65 -7.51 -6.62
CA VAL A 43 -14.36 -7.02 -5.26
C VAL A 43 -13.96 -5.55 -5.32
N PHE A 44 -13.11 -5.15 -6.27
CA PHE A 44 -12.73 -3.76 -6.48
C PHE A 44 -13.95 -2.86 -6.69
N THR A 45 -14.84 -3.26 -7.61
CA THR A 45 -16.06 -2.49 -7.93
C THR A 45 -16.98 -2.38 -6.72
N SER A 46 -17.09 -3.45 -5.94
CA SER A 46 -17.90 -3.46 -4.71
C SER A 46 -17.34 -2.52 -3.64
N LEU A 47 -16.02 -2.54 -3.43
CA LEU A 47 -15.34 -1.65 -2.47
C LEU A 47 -15.42 -0.19 -2.91
N LEU A 48 -15.29 0.08 -4.21
CA LEU A 48 -15.48 1.42 -4.77
C LEU A 48 -16.91 1.92 -4.54
N GLY A 49 -17.92 1.06 -4.78
CA GLY A 49 -19.33 1.38 -4.50
C GLY A 49 -19.64 1.61 -3.02
N ALA A 50 -18.82 1.03 -2.12
CA ALA A 50 -18.90 1.25 -0.67
C ALA A 50 -18.21 2.55 -0.21
N GLY A 51 -17.60 3.32 -1.13
CA GLY A 51 -16.97 4.60 -0.83
C GLY A 51 -15.53 4.50 -0.30
N ILE A 52 -14.85 3.36 -0.51
CA ILE A 52 -13.42 3.25 -0.18
C ILE A 52 -12.61 4.20 -1.06
N PRO A 53 -11.69 5.00 -0.50
CA PRO A 53 -10.95 6.00 -1.26
C PRO A 53 -9.97 5.36 -2.24
N ILE A 54 -9.66 6.11 -3.31
CA ILE A 54 -8.60 5.76 -4.26
C ILE A 54 -7.29 6.40 -3.81
N CYS A 55 -6.22 5.60 -3.76
CA CYS A 55 -4.86 6.08 -3.61
C CYS A 55 -4.12 6.02 -4.96
N GLU A 56 -3.59 7.16 -5.39
CA GLU A 56 -2.77 7.26 -6.60
C GLU A 56 -1.29 7.11 -6.24
N PRO A 57 -0.56 6.19 -6.89
CA PRO A 57 0.90 6.16 -6.77
C PRO A 57 1.48 7.45 -7.34
N THR A 58 2.17 8.22 -6.51
CA THR A 58 2.85 9.44 -6.94
C THR A 58 4.34 9.19 -7.14
N THR A 59 4.94 9.90 -8.08
CA THR A 59 6.39 10.03 -8.17
C THR A 59 6.76 11.30 -7.40
N ALA A 60 7.26 11.14 -6.18
CA ALA A 60 7.55 12.29 -5.31
C ALA A 60 9.06 12.37 -5.02
N PRO A 61 9.66 13.58 -5.03
CA PRO A 61 11.05 13.74 -4.64
C PRO A 61 11.25 13.34 -3.16
N PRO A 62 12.49 12.99 -2.74
CA PRO A 62 12.75 12.52 -1.37
C PRO A 62 12.26 13.46 -0.26
N ALA A 63 12.23 14.77 -0.51
CA ALA A 63 11.71 15.78 0.42
C ALA A 63 10.22 15.59 0.74
N SER A 64 9.44 14.99 -0.17
CA SER A 64 8.02 14.69 0.03
C SER A 64 7.78 13.63 1.12
N LEU A 65 8.80 12.88 1.52
CA LEU A 65 8.69 11.92 2.63
C LEU A 65 8.79 12.58 4.02
N ALA A 66 9.17 13.86 4.11
CA ALA A 66 9.29 14.55 5.40
C ALA A 66 7.94 14.69 6.13
N SER A 67 6.87 14.89 5.37
CA SER A 67 5.48 14.98 5.88
C SER A 67 4.76 13.62 5.92
N VAL A 68 5.49 12.51 5.79
CA VAL A 68 4.89 11.16 5.71
C VAL A 68 5.41 10.30 6.86
N ASN A 69 4.49 9.62 7.54
CA ASN A 69 4.81 8.51 8.43
C ASN A 69 4.96 7.25 7.58
N VAL A 70 6.19 6.77 7.40
CA VAL A 70 6.48 5.58 6.59
C VAL A 70 5.99 4.34 7.33
N LEU A 71 5.00 3.64 6.76
CA LEU A 71 4.37 2.46 7.37
C LEU A 71 5.04 1.17 6.92
N CYS A 72 5.28 1.03 5.61
CA CYS A 72 5.99 -0.10 5.05
C CYS A 72 6.55 0.21 3.66
N VAL A 73 7.46 -0.64 3.18
CA VAL A 73 8.00 -0.59 1.82
C VAL A 73 7.67 -1.87 1.06
N PHE A 74 7.53 -1.78 -0.26
CA PHE A 74 7.34 -2.96 -1.11
C PHE A 74 8.01 -2.77 -2.47
N ARG A 75 8.14 -3.87 -3.22
CA ARG A 75 8.51 -3.82 -4.63
C ARG A 75 7.43 -4.53 -5.45
N MET A 76 7.13 -4.02 -6.63
CA MET A 76 6.15 -4.65 -7.53
C MET A 76 6.69 -4.76 -8.96
N PHE A 77 6.40 -5.89 -9.60
CA PHE A 77 6.63 -6.07 -11.03
C PHE A 77 5.46 -5.45 -11.81
N ILE A 78 5.76 -4.35 -12.49
CA ILE A 78 4.79 -3.54 -13.22
C ILE A 78 5.15 -3.56 -14.72
N GLY A 79 5.19 -4.77 -15.30
CA GLY A 79 5.62 -4.95 -16.70
C GLY A 79 7.07 -4.52 -17.01
N ALA A 80 7.84 -4.14 -15.98
CA ALA A 80 9.25 -3.78 -16.07
C ALA A 80 10.13 -5.03 -15.94
N GLN A 81 11.37 -4.96 -16.44
CA GLN A 81 12.36 -6.02 -16.27
C GLN A 81 12.77 -6.20 -14.79
N GLU A 82 12.65 -5.13 -14.00
CA GLU A 82 13.00 -5.12 -12.58
C GLU A 82 11.82 -4.61 -11.72
N PRO A 83 11.69 -5.09 -10.48
CA PRO A 83 10.58 -4.71 -9.62
C PRO A 83 10.79 -3.30 -9.06
N ILE A 84 9.79 -2.44 -9.24
CA ILE A 84 9.86 -1.02 -8.87
C ILE A 84 9.58 -0.88 -7.36
N PRO A 85 10.42 -0.14 -6.59
CA PRO A 85 10.22 0.06 -5.17
C PRO A 85 9.26 1.21 -4.85
N TYR A 86 8.46 1.00 -3.81
CA TYR A 86 7.46 1.93 -3.32
C TYR A 86 7.49 2.03 -1.79
N VAL A 87 7.04 3.18 -1.28
CA VAL A 87 6.67 3.41 0.12
C VAL A 87 5.15 3.48 0.21
N ILE A 88 4.58 2.83 1.22
CA ILE A 88 3.25 3.17 1.74
C ILE A 88 3.46 3.94 3.03
N GLY A 89 2.85 5.11 3.11
CA GLY A 89 2.88 5.94 4.31
C GLY A 89 1.55 6.59 4.58
N GLU A 90 1.48 7.29 5.70
CA GLU A 90 0.35 8.11 6.08
C GLU A 90 0.78 9.58 6.11
N SER A 91 0.01 10.45 5.45
CA SER A 91 0.21 11.89 5.48
C SER A 91 0.05 12.40 6.92
N LYS A 92 1.05 13.11 7.44
CA LYS A 92 0.96 13.75 8.77
C LYS A 92 -0.05 14.89 8.80
N GLU A 93 -0.42 15.43 7.64
CA GLU A 93 -1.33 16.56 7.50
C GLU A 93 -2.78 16.11 7.38
N THR A 94 -3.05 15.07 6.58
CA THR A 94 -4.41 14.63 6.25
C THR A 94 -4.79 13.28 6.86
N GLY A 95 -3.83 12.49 7.33
CA GLY A 95 -4.07 11.10 7.78
C GLY A 95 -4.35 10.12 6.63
N GLU A 96 -4.23 10.56 5.37
CA GLU A 96 -4.52 9.72 4.21
C GLU A 96 -3.33 8.82 3.87
N ILE A 97 -3.63 7.64 3.34
CA ILE A 97 -2.61 6.74 2.81
C ILE A 97 -2.04 7.33 1.52
N VAL A 98 -0.72 7.49 1.50
CA VAL A 98 0.06 7.90 0.33
C VAL A 98 0.92 6.74 -0.15
N ILE A 99 1.04 6.64 -1.47
CA ILE A 99 1.86 5.63 -2.12
C ILE A 99 2.85 6.36 -3.01
N ILE A 100 4.13 6.17 -2.74
CA ILE A 100 5.19 6.96 -3.37
C ILE A 100 6.18 6.00 -4.00
N GLN A 101 6.37 6.12 -5.31
CA GLN A 101 7.46 5.46 -6.00
C GLN A 101 8.79 6.08 -5.54
N ILE A 102 9.71 5.23 -5.11
CA ILE A 102 11.04 5.63 -4.65
C ILE A 102 12.12 4.97 -5.51
N ASN A 103 13.39 5.27 -5.23
CA ASN A 103 14.53 4.57 -5.83
C ASN A 103 15.08 3.50 -4.88
N ASP A 104 15.97 2.65 -5.39
CA ASP A 104 16.56 1.55 -4.59
C ASP A 104 17.40 2.03 -3.41
N ALA A 105 18.05 3.20 -3.53
CA ALA A 105 18.83 3.76 -2.43
C ALA A 105 17.94 4.09 -1.22
N LEU A 106 16.81 4.76 -1.45
CA LEU A 106 15.81 5.05 -0.41
C LEU A 106 15.18 3.77 0.12
N PHE A 107 14.87 2.81 -0.74
CA PHE A 107 14.28 1.54 -0.33
C PHE A 107 15.21 0.80 0.65
N ASN A 108 16.49 0.70 0.29
CA ASN A 108 17.50 0.04 1.13
C ASN A 108 17.74 0.83 2.44
N PHE A 109 17.72 2.16 2.39
CA PHE A 109 17.81 2.99 3.59
C PHE A 109 16.67 2.69 4.58
N PHE A 110 15.42 2.66 4.12
CA PHE A 110 14.29 2.32 4.98
C PHE A 110 14.37 0.91 5.56
N ARG A 111 14.82 -0.06 4.75
CA ARG A 111 15.06 -1.43 5.21
C ARG A 111 16.10 -1.49 6.33
N LEU A 112 17.18 -0.71 6.23
CA LEU A 112 18.21 -0.61 7.27
C LEU A 112 17.68 0.02 8.57
N LEU A 113 16.74 0.97 8.47
CA LEU A 113 16.08 1.58 9.62
C LEU A 113 15.02 0.68 10.28
N GLY A 114 14.77 -0.52 9.75
CA GLY A 114 13.79 -1.46 10.29
C GLY A 114 12.36 -1.22 9.81
N VAL A 115 12.14 -0.38 8.80
CA VAL A 115 10.82 -0.23 8.17
C VAL A 115 10.40 -1.60 7.59
N PRO A 116 9.19 -2.09 7.91
CA PRO A 116 8.77 -3.41 7.51
C PRO A 116 8.49 -3.49 6.01
N MET A 117 8.62 -4.70 5.46
CA MET A 117 8.10 -5.00 4.13
C MET A 117 6.59 -5.19 4.20
N CYS A 118 5.83 -4.52 3.32
CA CYS A 118 4.39 -4.77 3.19
C CYS A 118 4.20 -6.21 2.67
N PRO A 119 3.45 -7.08 3.38
CA PRO A 119 3.06 -8.36 2.83
C PRO A 119 2.21 -8.16 1.58
N ILE A 120 2.49 -8.96 0.55
CA ILE A 120 1.67 -9.02 -0.66
C ILE A 120 0.93 -10.36 -0.63
N ILE A 121 -0.38 -10.31 -0.42
CA ILE A 121 -1.25 -11.48 -0.33
C ILE A 121 -1.94 -11.65 -1.69
N GLN A 122 -1.63 -12.76 -2.35
CA GLN A 122 -2.33 -13.20 -3.55
C GLN A 122 -3.53 -14.03 -3.08
N ALA A 123 -4.74 -13.46 -3.10
CA ALA A 123 -5.94 -14.25 -2.85
C ALA A 123 -6.20 -15.12 -4.08
N VAL A 124 -6.29 -16.44 -3.87
CA VAL A 124 -6.54 -17.46 -4.90
C VAL A 124 -8.04 -17.60 -5.13
#